data_AF-A0A9D8SN62-F1
#
_entry.id   AF-A0A9D8SN62-F1
#
_cell.length_a   1.000
_cell.length_b   1.000
_cell.length_c   1.000
_cell.angle_alpha   90.00
_cell.angle_beta   90.00
_cell.angle_gamma   90.00
#
_symmetry.space_group_name_H-M   'P 1'
#
loop_
_entity.id
_entity.type
_entity.pdbx_description
1 polymer ?
#
loop_
_entity_poly.entity_id
_entity_poly.type
_entity_poly.pdbx_seq_one_letter_code
_entity_poly.pdbx_strand_id
1 'polypeptide(L)'
;ASPGEVTDKEADADMVHLRRADGRDWDGWLKVNPQAKEKGLAFFFNPLTEPIERTITVPLYYTGLNGKATAAVNGQDPQTVTLDAQCRAKLTVTIPAEGYLWVLFTE
;
A
#
# COMPACT_ATOMS: atom_id res chain seq x y z
N ALA A 1 15.29 7.44 -3.41
CA ALA A 1 14.92 8.82 -3.74
C ALA A 1 13.87 9.26 -2.73
N SER A 2 13.91 10.53 -2.30
CA SER A 2 12.87 11.11 -1.43
C SER A 2 11.54 11.19 -2.19
N PRO A 3 10.37 11.03 -1.53
CA PRO A 3 9.08 11.15 -2.20
C PRO A 3 8.87 12.62 -2.57
N GLY A 4 9.14 12.98 -3.83
CA GLY A 4 9.08 14.38 -4.28
C GLY A 4 9.51 14.62 -5.73
N GLU A 5 10.18 13.68 -6.39
CA GLU A 5 10.43 13.77 -7.84
C GLU A 5 9.32 13.04 -8.60
N VAL A 6 8.23 13.76 -8.88
CA VAL A 6 7.14 13.27 -9.73
C VAL A 6 7.69 13.17 -11.16
N THR A 7 8.14 11.99 -11.54
CA THR A 7 8.41 11.69 -12.94
C THR A 7 7.09 11.48 -13.67
N ASP A 8 6.98 11.90 -14.93
CA ASP A 8 5.77 11.86 -15.79
C ASP A 8 4.98 10.53 -15.78
N LYS A 9 5.59 9.43 -15.32
CA LYS A 9 4.95 8.11 -15.17
C LYS A 9 4.09 7.94 -13.91
N GLU A 10 4.25 8.78 -12.90
CA GLU A 10 3.43 8.74 -11.66
C GLU A 10 2.06 9.42 -11.83
N ALA A 11 1.89 10.27 -12.85
CA ALA A 11 0.67 11.03 -13.08
C ALA A 11 -0.51 10.16 -13.58
N ASP A 12 -0.23 9.03 -14.25
CA ASP A 12 -1.22 8.10 -14.82
C ASP A 12 -1.53 6.89 -13.90
N ALA A 13 -1.34 7.02 -12.59
CA ALA A 13 -1.66 5.94 -11.65
C ALA A 13 -3.14 6.00 -11.22
N ASP A 14 -3.87 4.90 -11.44
CA ASP A 14 -5.24 4.73 -10.92
C ASP A 14 -5.22 4.64 -9.39
N MET A 15 -6.28 5.15 -8.75
CA MET A 15 -6.42 5.12 -7.29
C MET A 15 -7.57 4.22 -6.86
N VAL A 16 -7.29 3.28 -5.95
CA VAL A 16 -8.24 2.38 -5.31
C VAL A 16 -8.39 2.77 -3.84
N HIS A 17 -9.58 3.16 -3.42
CA HIS A 17 -9.86 3.39 -2.00
C HIS A 17 -9.90 2.07 -1.24
N LEU A 18 -9.18 2.00 -0.11
CA LEU A 18 -9.13 0.80 0.75
C LEU A 18 -10.12 0.92 1.90
N ARG A 19 -10.06 2.04 2.64
CA ARG A 19 -10.98 2.40 3.70
C ARG A 19 -11.14 3.91 3.75
N ARG A 20 -12.37 4.40 3.98
CA ARG A 20 -12.68 5.82 4.08
C ARG A 20 -12.31 6.38 5.45
N ALA A 21 -11.87 7.64 5.48
CA ALA A 21 -11.66 8.37 6.74
C ALA A 21 -12.97 8.57 7.50
N ASP A 22 -13.04 8.07 8.73
CA ASP A 22 -14.17 8.25 9.66
C ASP A 22 -13.72 8.63 11.08
N GLY A 23 -12.41 8.79 11.30
CA GLY A 23 -11.81 9.16 12.59
C GLY A 23 -11.85 8.08 13.67
N ARG A 24 -12.27 6.86 13.35
CA ARG A 24 -12.47 5.77 14.34
C ARG A 24 -11.47 4.64 14.23
N ASP A 25 -10.86 4.50 13.06
CA ASP A 25 -9.83 3.51 12.77
C ASP A 25 -8.99 4.03 11.61
N TRP A 26 -8.13 3.19 11.05
CA TRP A 26 -7.30 3.56 9.90
C TRP A 26 -8.10 3.98 8.66
N ASP A 27 -7.49 4.75 7.77
CA ASP A 27 -7.98 4.97 6.41
C ASP A 27 -6.84 4.85 5.40
N GLY A 28 -7.17 4.75 4.12
CA GLY A 28 -6.13 4.54 3.12
C GLY A 28 -6.59 4.35 1.70
N TRP A 29 -5.60 4.41 0.81
CA TRP A 29 -5.75 4.24 -0.62
C TRP A 29 -4.53 3.51 -1.20
N LEU A 30 -4.71 2.94 -2.37
CA LEU A 30 -3.68 2.31 -3.18
C LEU A 30 -3.59 3.05 -4.51
N LYS A 31 -2.41 3.56 -4.85
CA LYS A 31 -2.09 3.94 -6.23
C LYS A 31 -1.61 2.72 -6.99
N VAL A 32 -1.99 2.62 -8.27
CA VAL A 32 -1.71 1.46 -9.11
C VAL A 32 -1.15 1.90 -10.45
N ASN A 33 -0.04 1.30 -10.88
CA ASN A 33 0.49 1.48 -12.23
C ASN A 33 1.08 0.15 -12.74
N PRO A 34 0.31 -0.64 -13.52
CA PRO A 34 0.77 -1.94 -14.01
C PRO A 34 1.95 -1.85 -14.98
N GLN A 35 2.20 -0.68 -15.59
CA GLN A 35 3.29 -0.46 -16.55
C GLN A 35 4.60 0.01 -15.88
N ALA A 36 4.55 0.43 -14.61
CA ALA A 36 5.71 0.86 -13.86
C ALA A 36 6.50 -0.32 -13.27
N LYS A 37 7.72 -0.05 -12.79
CA LYS A 37 8.46 -0.99 -11.93
C LYS A 37 7.79 -1.12 -10.56
N GLU A 38 7.32 0.02 -10.07
CA GLU A 38 6.58 0.20 -8.83
C GLU A 38 5.10 0.01 -9.13
N LYS A 39 4.62 -1.23 -8.96
CA LYS A 39 3.31 -1.67 -9.46
C LYS A 39 2.16 -1.11 -8.64
N GLY A 40 2.38 -0.94 -7.33
CA GLY A 40 1.39 -0.33 -6.45
C GLY A 40 2.02 0.34 -5.23
N LEU A 41 1.38 1.41 -4.75
CA LEU A 41 1.80 2.14 -3.56
C LEU A 41 0.59 2.38 -2.66
N ALA A 42 0.52 1.64 -1.55
CA ALA A 42 -0.54 1.76 -0.56
C ALA A 42 -0.13 2.73 0.55
N PHE A 43 -1.06 3.56 1.00
CA PHE A 43 -0.93 4.40 2.17
C PHE A 43 -1.98 4.01 3.22
N PHE A 44 -1.56 3.93 4.48
CA PHE A 44 -2.43 3.69 5.62
C PHE A 44 -2.19 4.76 6.68
N PHE A 45 -3.27 5.44 7.08
CA PHE A 45 -3.27 6.53 8.04
C PHE A 45 -3.97 6.08 9.31
N ASN A 46 -3.52 6.57 10.45
CA ASN A 46 -4.14 6.34 11.74
C ASN A 46 -4.45 7.69 12.40
N PRO A 47 -5.73 8.08 12.51
CA PRO A 47 -6.12 9.33 13.16
C PRO A 47 -6.14 9.24 14.70
N LEU A 48 -5.91 8.06 15.27
CA LEU A 48 -5.98 7.84 16.72
C LEU A 48 -4.67 8.26 17.40
N THR A 49 -4.77 8.63 18.68
CA THR A 49 -3.63 9.05 19.52
C THR A 49 -2.75 7.90 20.00
N GLU A 50 -3.06 6.67 19.62
CA GLU A 50 -2.29 5.46 19.94
C GLU A 50 -1.99 4.66 18.67
N PRO A 51 -0.84 3.93 18.62
CA PRO A 51 -0.52 3.08 17.49
C PRO A 51 -1.53 1.93 17.38
N ILE A 52 -1.88 1.55 16.16
CA ILE A 52 -2.78 0.44 15.88
C ILE A 52 -2.10 -0.63 15.04
N GLU A 53 -2.29 -1.90 15.44
CA GLU A 53 -1.94 -3.04 14.60
C GLU A 53 -3.19 -3.53 13.86
N ARG A 54 -3.08 -3.69 12.54
CA ARG A 54 -4.18 -4.16 11.69
C ARG A 54 -3.67 -5.14 10.66
N THR A 55 -4.48 -6.17 10.42
CA THR A 55 -4.31 -7.03 9.25
C THR A 55 -5.19 -6.51 8.12
N ILE A 56 -4.55 -5.94 7.09
CA ILE A 56 -5.20 -5.29 5.96
C ILE A 56 -5.10 -6.19 4.73
N THR A 57 -6.23 -6.36 4.04
CA THR A 57 -6.27 -7.02 2.73
C THR A 57 -6.14 -5.97 1.63
N VAL A 58 -5.02 -5.97 0.92
CA VAL A 58 -4.72 -5.03 -0.15
C VAL A 58 -5.06 -5.68 -1.50
N PRO A 59 -6.01 -5.13 -2.27
CA PRO A 59 -6.36 -5.64 -3.60
C PRO A 59 -5.34 -5.18 -4.63
N LEU A 60 -4.53 -6.10 -5.16
CA LEU A 60 -3.49 -5.81 -6.15
C LEU A 60 -3.88 -6.22 -7.57
N TYR A 61 -5.14 -6.59 -7.82
CA TYR A 61 -5.62 -7.05 -9.13
C TYR A 61 -5.27 -6.10 -10.29
N TYR A 62 -5.44 -4.79 -10.11
CA TYR A 62 -5.14 -3.79 -11.15
C TYR A 62 -3.64 -3.54 -11.36
N THR A 63 -2.78 -4.05 -10.48
CA THR A 63 -1.32 -3.86 -10.57
C THR A 63 -0.66 -4.84 -11.54
N GLY A 64 -1.38 -5.88 -11.97
CA GLY A 64 -0.84 -6.98 -12.77
C GLY A 64 -0.04 -8.02 -11.99
N LEU A 65 0.16 -7.83 -10.68
CA LEU A 65 0.83 -8.80 -9.80
C LEU A 65 -0.04 -10.05 -9.59
N ASN A 66 0.59 -11.23 -9.60
CA ASN A 66 -0.10 -12.51 -9.46
C ASN A 66 0.74 -13.56 -8.71
N GLY A 67 0.11 -14.31 -7.81
CA GLY A 67 0.70 -15.38 -7.00
C GLY A 67 1.66 -14.90 -5.91
N LYS A 68 2.54 -13.96 -6.22
CA LYS A 68 3.46 -13.32 -5.28
C LYS A 68 3.70 -11.86 -5.65
N ALA A 69 4.17 -11.11 -4.67
CA ALA A 69 4.70 -9.77 -4.83
C ALA A 69 5.79 -9.54 -3.80
N THR A 70 6.54 -8.48 -3.99
CA THR A 70 7.44 -7.94 -2.99
C THR A 70 6.79 -6.72 -2.34
N ALA A 71 6.82 -6.61 -1.01
CA ALA A 71 6.24 -5.51 -0.24
C ALA A 71 7.31 -4.84 0.63
N ALA A 72 7.57 -3.56 0.39
CA ALA A 72 8.50 -2.75 1.18
C ALA A 72 7.72 -1.73 2.03
N VAL A 73 7.83 -1.84 3.35
CA VAL A 73 7.16 -0.93 4.29
C VAL A 73 8.07 0.26 4.58
N ASN A 74 7.62 1.49 4.35
CA ASN A 74 8.38 2.72 4.62
C ASN A 74 9.82 2.70 4.04
N GLY A 75 9.99 2.08 2.86
CA GLY A 75 11.28 1.97 2.18
C GLY A 75 12.29 1.05 2.86
N GLN A 76 11.87 0.26 3.86
CA GLN A 76 12.68 -0.78 4.49
C GLN A 76 12.83 -2.00 3.57
N ASP A 77 13.66 -2.94 4.00
CA ASP A 77 13.95 -4.17 3.27
C ASP A 77 12.67 -4.87 2.81
N PRO A 78 12.52 -5.11 1.49
CA PRO A 78 11.29 -5.69 0.97
C PRO A 78 11.11 -7.15 1.39
N GLN A 79 9.86 -7.54 1.67
CA GLN A 79 9.48 -8.91 2.00
C GLN A 79 8.59 -9.51 0.92
N THR A 80 8.80 -10.78 0.59
CA THR A 80 7.91 -11.50 -0.32
C THR A 80 6.60 -11.81 0.37
N VAL A 81 5.48 -11.50 -0.30
CA VAL A 81 4.13 -11.83 0.15
C VAL A 81 3.43 -12.68 -0.89
N THR A 82 2.69 -13.69 -0.44
CA THR A 82 1.82 -14.49 -1.31
C THR A 82 0.53 -13.75 -1.60
N LEU A 83 0.08 -13.81 -2.84
CA LEU A 83 -1.21 -13.28 -3.27
C LEU A 83 -2.21 -14.43 -3.37
N ASP A 84 -3.44 -14.20 -2.92
CA ASP A 84 -4.51 -15.16 -3.13
C ASP A 84 -4.98 -15.19 -4.60
N ALA A 85 -5.93 -16.07 -4.91
CA ALA A 85 -6.47 -16.23 -6.27
C ALA A 85 -7.19 -14.98 -6.81
N GLN A 86 -7.47 -13.99 -5.95
CA GLN A 86 -8.04 -12.69 -6.32
C GLN A 86 -6.97 -11.58 -6.38
N CYS A 87 -5.69 -11.96 -6.39
CA CYS A 87 -4.55 -11.06 -6.37
C CYS A 87 -4.56 -10.13 -5.15
N ARG A 88 -4.92 -10.64 -3.96
CA ARG A 88 -4.92 -9.85 -2.72
C ARG A 88 -3.75 -10.25 -1.82
N ALA A 89 -3.05 -9.24 -1.28
CA ALA A 89 -2.05 -9.43 -0.24
C ALA A 89 -2.71 -9.23 1.14
N LYS A 90 -2.35 -10.05 2.12
CA LYS A 90 -2.76 -9.87 3.52
C LYS A 90 -1.54 -9.41 4.32
N LEU A 91 -1.55 -8.16 4.78
CA LEU A 91 -0.44 -7.53 5.50
C LEU A 91 -0.84 -7.24 6.94
N THR A 92 -0.03 -7.66 7.91
CA THR A 92 -0.14 -7.15 9.29
C THR A 92 0.83 -6.00 9.43
N VAL A 93 0.31 -4.82 9.76
CA VAL A 93 1.09 -3.58 9.89
C VAL A 93 0.74 -2.85 11.17
N THR A 94 1.73 -2.18 11.74
CA THR A 94 1.56 -1.27 12.88
C THR A 94 1.65 0.16 12.39
N ILE A 95 0.53 0.89 12.41
CA ILE A 95 0.45 2.28 12.00
C ILE A 95 0.67 3.15 13.24
N PRO A 96 1.64 4.08 13.24
CA PRO A 96 1.91 4.94 14.40
C PRO A 96 0.70 5.82 14.75
N ALA A 97 0.63 6.28 16.00
CA ALA A 97 -0.34 7.27 16.44
C ALA A 97 -0.26 8.54 15.58
N GLU A 98 -1.42 9.10 15.22
CA GLU A 98 -1.55 10.35 14.44
C GLU A 98 -0.65 10.39 13.20
N GLY A 99 -0.43 9.22 12.60
CA GLY A 99 0.62 9.01 11.62
C GLY A 99 0.20 8.09 10.49
N TYR A 100 1.19 7.68 9.70
CA TYR A 100 0.95 6.84 8.54
C TYR A 100 2.13 5.92 8.29
N LEU A 101 1.89 4.94 7.43
CA LEU A 101 2.93 4.19 6.74
C LEU A 101 2.52 4.00 5.29
N TRP A 102 3.50 3.68 4.46
CA TRP A 102 3.27 3.28 3.08
C TRP A 102 3.91 1.94 2.77
N VAL A 103 3.32 1.24 1.80
CA VAL A 103 3.81 -0.07 1.32
C VAL A 103 3.94 0.00 -0.19
N LEU A 104 5.17 -0.18 -0.66
CA LEU A 104 5.49 -0.27 -2.08
C LEU A 104 5.45 -1.74 -2.52
N PHE A 105 4.70 -2.02 -3.59
CA PHE A 105 4.58 -3.33 -4.20
C PHE A 105 5.30 -3.39 -5.55
N THR A 106 6.13 -4.42 -5.71
CA THR A 106 6.78 -4.79 -6.97
C THR A 106 6.57 -6.29 -7.23
N GLU A 107 7.09 -6.77 -8.37
CA GLU A 107 7.17 -8.22 -8.65
C GLU A 107 7.96 -8.99 -7.59
#